data_AF-A0A7X1HM12-F1
#
_entry.id   AF-A0A7X1HM12-F1
#
_cell.length_a   1.000
_cell.length_b   1.000
_cell.length_c   1.000
_cell.angle_alpha   90.00
_cell.angle_beta   90.00
_cell.angle_gamma   90.00
#
_symmetry.space_group_name_H-M   'P 1'
#
loop_
_entity.id
_entity.type
_entity.pdbx_description
1 polymer ?
#
loop_
_entity_poly.entity_id
_entity_poly.type
_entity_poly.pdbx_seq_one_letter_code
_entity_poly.pdbx_strand_id
1 'polypeptide(L)' 'MFALFDNDILKTILVGTGETPSTINLYKNCGFTESHRIKNFFIDNYDHLIFEDGKQLIDMIYFSKS' A
#
# COMPACT_ATOMS: atom_id res chain seq x y z
N MET A 1 -7.38 -0.16 0.79
CA MET A 1 -6.44 0.42 1.78
C MET A 1 -6.43 -0.48 3.00
N PHE A 2 -5.30 -1.12 3.30
CA PHE A 2 -5.11 -1.92 4.52
C PHE A 2 -4.17 -1.15 5.45
N ALA A 3 -4.62 -0.79 6.66
CA ALA A 3 -3.78 -0.15 7.66
C ALA A 3 -3.41 -1.16 8.74
N LEU A 4 -2.12 -1.27 9.04
CA LEU A 4 -1.58 -2.08 10.13
C LEU A 4 -0.83 -1.16 11.10
N PHE A 5 -1.08 -1.32 12.39
CA PHE A 5 -0.38 -0.62 13.45
C PHE A 5 0.55 -1.63 14.13
N ASP A 6 1.84 -1.32 14.20
CA ASP A 6 2.80 -2.19 14.90
C ASP A 6 2.88 -1.81 16.40
N ASN A 7 3.03 -2.82 17.26
CA ASN A 7 2.75 -2.72 18.70
C ASN A 7 3.76 -1.85 19.49
N ASP A 8 3.19 -0.92 20.28
CA ASP A 8 3.60 -0.22 21.52
C ASP A 8 5.06 0.11 21.93
N ILE A 9 6.10 -0.26 21.17
CA ILE A 9 7.49 0.16 21.46
C ILE A 9 8.03 1.11 20.38
N LEU A 10 7.47 1.05 19.17
CA LEU A 10 7.69 1.97 18.05
C LEU A 10 6.34 2.26 17.41
N LYS A 11 5.86 3.51 17.46
CA LYS A 11 4.58 3.91 16.81
C LYS A 11 4.75 4.01 15.30
N THR A 12 4.95 2.88 14.63
CA THR A 12 5.01 2.84 13.18
C THR A 12 3.62 2.56 12.62
N ILE A 13 3.14 3.45 11.75
CA ILE A 13 1.93 3.27 10.97
C ILE A 13 2.34 2.65 9.64
N LEU A 14 1.76 1.50 9.30
CA LEU A 14 1.97 0.81 8.04
C LEU A 14 0.69 0.84 7.20
N VAL A 15 0.77 1.22 5.93
CA VAL A 15 -0.39 1.34 5.02
C VAL A 15 -0.12 0.62 3.71
N GLY A 16 -0.93 -0.38 3.40
CA GLY A 16 -0.95 -1.15 2.16
C GLY A 16 -1.98 -0.63 1.17
N THR A 17 -1.55 -0.40 -0.07
CA THR A 17 -2.36 0.21 -1.13
C THR A 17 -1.98 -0.28 -2.53
N GLY A 18 -2.80 0.04 -3.53
CA GLY A 18 -2.45 -0.10 -4.95
C GLY A 18 -1.37 0.90 -5.38
N GLU A 19 -0.64 0.58 -6.44
CA GLU A 19 0.44 1.44 -6.95
C GLU A 19 -0.01 2.31 -8.13
N THR A 20 -0.47 3.51 -7.79
CA THR A 20 -0.76 4.60 -8.74
C THR A 20 0.05 5.86 -8.38
N PRO A 21 0.39 6.73 -9.37
CA PRO A 21 1.18 7.94 -9.10
C PRO A 21 0.53 8.88 -8.08
N SER A 22 -0.81 8.99 -8.12
CA SER A 22 -1.63 9.77 -7.19
C SER A 22 -1.45 9.29 -5.74
N THR A 23 -1.61 7.99 -5.53
CA THR A 23 -1.47 7.33 -4.24
C THR A 23 -0.05 7.42 -3.67
N ILE A 24 0.96 7.18 -4.50
CA ILE A 24 2.37 7.31 -4.08
C ILE A 24 2.67 8.73 -3.62
N ASN A 25 2.26 9.74 -4.39
CA ASN A 25 2.51 11.14 -4.05
C ASN A 25 1.75 11.54 -2.78
N LEU A 26 0.52 11.08 -2.58
CA LEU A 26 -0.25 11.33 -1.37
C LEU A 26 0.51 10.86 -0.12
N TYR A 27 0.93 9.60 -0.08
CA TYR A 27 1.62 9.06 1.10
C TYR A 27 2.98 9.72 1.34
N LYS A 28 3.76 9.97 0.28
CA LYS A 28 5.03 10.71 0.39
C LYS A 28 4.83 12.12 0.93
N ASN A 29 3.81 12.84 0.45
CA ASN A 29 3.47 14.19 0.95
C ASN A 29 2.99 14.17 2.41
N CYS A 30 2.38 13.08 2.85
CA CYS A 30 2.02 12.85 4.25
C CYS A 30 3.20 12.43 5.15
N GLY A 31 4.42 12.32 4.60
CA GLY A 31 5.63 11.96 5.33
C GLY A 31 5.81 10.46 5.54
N PHE A 32 5.11 9.62 4.77
CA PHE A 32 5.38 8.19 4.72
C PHE A 32 6.52 7.89 3.73
N THR A 33 7.25 6.81 3.99
CA THR A 33 8.26 6.25 3.08
C THR A 33 7.80 4.88 2.57
N GLU A 34 8.19 4.51 1.35
CA GLU A 34 7.96 3.16 0.86
C GLU A 34 8.70 2.16 1.75
N SER A 35 8.02 1.09 2.16
CA SER A 35 8.54 0.04 3.03
C SER A 35 8.88 -1.22 2.23
N HIS A 36 7.87 -1.84 1.62
CA HIS A 36 8.03 -3.07 0.85
C HIS A 36 6.81 -3.31 -0.06
N ARG A 37 6.84 -4.40 -0.83
CA ARG A 37 5.75 -4.80 -1.74
C ARG A 37 5.40 -6.26 -1.52
N ILE A 38 4.12 -6.58 -1.63
CA ILE A 38 3.63 -7.96 -1.72
C ILE A 38 3.26 -8.22 -3.17
N LYS A 39 4.05 -9.08 -3.81
CA LYS A 39 3.84 -9.49 -5.20
C LYS A 39 2.52 -10.25 -5.34
N ASN A 40 1.80 -10.03 -6.44
CA ASN A 40 0.55 -10.70 -6.81
C ASN A 40 -0.59 -10.59 -5.79
N PHE A 41 -0.48 -9.72 -4.78
CA PHE A 41 -1.45 -9.62 -3.70
C PHE A 41 -2.90 -9.53 -4.20
N PHE A 42 -3.19 -8.67 -5.19
CA PHE A 42 -4.56 -8.47 -5.65
C PHE A 42 -5.10 -9.68 -6.43
N ILE A 43 -4.28 -10.31 -7.27
CA ILE A 43 -4.71 -11.46 -8.08
C ILE A 43 -4.78 -12.76 -7.26
N ASP A 44 -4.05 -12.85 -6.16
CA ASP A 44 -4.06 -14.02 -5.28
C ASP A 44 -5.17 -13.94 -4.22
N ASN A 45 -5.64 -12.74 -3.86
CA ASN A 45 -6.61 -12.53 -2.77
C ASN A 45 -8.03 -12.13 -3.24
N TYR A 46 -8.21 -11.76 -4.50
CA TYR A 46 -9.52 -11.39 -5.06
C TYR A 46 -9.85 -12.24 -6.29
N ASP A 47 -11.11 -12.67 -6.40
CA ASP A 47 -11.61 -13.52 -7.48
C ASP A 47 -11.93 -12.76 -8.78
N HIS A 48 -11.74 -11.45 -8.79
CA HIS A 48 -11.94 -10.57 -9.93
C HIS A 48 -10.80 -9.57 -10.07
N LEU A 49 -10.63 -9.06 -11.29
CA LEU A 49 -9.60 -8.08 -11.60
C LEU A 49 -9.96 -6.73 -10.99
N ILE A 50 -9.00 -6.11 -10.30
CA ILE A 50 -9.15 -4.78 -9.71
C ILE A 50 -8.35 -3.78 -10.55
N PHE A 51 -8.98 -2.67 -10.92
CA PHE A 51 -8.38 -1.59 -11.71
C PHE A 51 -8.47 -0.25 -10.98
N GLU A 52 -7.40 0.54 -11.04
CA GLU A 52 -7.34 1.92 -10.57
C GLU A 52 -6.64 2.78 -11.64
N ASP A 53 -7.22 3.92 -12.00
CA ASP A 53 -6.73 4.80 -13.09
C ASP A 53 -6.45 4.05 -14.42
N GLY A 54 -7.26 3.02 -14.72
CA GLY A 54 -7.10 2.18 -15.91
C GLY A 54 -5.95 1.16 -15.86
N LYS A 55 -5.19 1.10 -14.75
CA LYS A 55 -4.14 0.11 -14.51
C LYS A 55 -4.69 -1.03 -13.66
N GLN A 56 -4.45 -2.28 -14.06
CA GLN A 56 -4.74 -3.43 -13.21
C GLN A 56 -3.82 -3.42 -11.99
N LEU A 57 -4.40 -3.54 -10.80
CA LEU A 57 -3.64 -3.76 -9.59
C LEU A 57 -3.27 -5.24 -9.50
N ILE A 58 -1.97 -5.53 -9.38
CA ILE A 58 -1.42 -6.88 -9.27
C ILE A 58 -0.70 -7.01 -7.93
N ASP A 59 0.28 -6.15 -7.71
CA ASP A 59 1.05 -6.09 -6.46
C ASP A 59 0.43 -5.07 -5.49
N MET A 60 0.61 -5.30 -4.18
CA MET A 60 0.32 -4.31 -3.16
C MET A 60 1.61 -3.66 -2.66
N ILE A 61 1.62 -2.33 -2.55
CA ILE A 61 2.76 -1.56 -2.00
C ILE A 61 2.43 -1.11 -0.58
N TYR A 62 3.41 -1.21 0.31
CA TYR A 62 3.34 -0.73 1.68
C TYR A 62 4.17 0.52 1.90
N PHE A 63 3.59 1.45 2.66
CA PHE A 63 4.23 2.66 3.16
C PHE A 63 4.28 2.64 4.68
N SER A 64 5.35 3.17 5.27
CA SER A 64 5.49 3.30 6.72
C SER A 64 5.80 4.74 7.15
N LYS A 65 5.35 5.11 8.34
CA LYS A 65 5.73 6.36 9.02
C LYS A 65 5.89 6.09 10.52
N SER A 66 7.00 6.53 11.10
CA SER A 66 7.32 6.43 12.53
C SER A 66 7.27 7.80 13.22
#